data_AF-A0A3D5YHS3-F1
#
_entry.id   AF-A0A3D5YHS3-F1
#
_cell.length_a   1.000
_cell.length_b   1.000
_cell.length_c   1.000
_cell.angle_alpha   90.00
_cell.angle_beta   90.00
_cell.angle_gamma   90.00
#
_symmetry.space_group_name_H-M   'P 1'
#
loop_
_entity.id
_entity.type
_entity.pdbx_description
1 polymer ?
#
loop_
_entity_poly.entity_id
_entity_poly.type
_entity_poly.pdbx_seq_one_letter_code
_entity_poly.pdbx_strand_id
1 'polypeptide(L)'
;MLLAKDIKSEIISADSRQIFKYMNIGTDKVPLEIRKEIPHYQIDIIDPDQTYTAGQWKQNTQKYIEQIQTSEKLPIIVGGTGLYIDTIYKNFSLPESAPNRELRKQLEEKEAQEAGYLYKELSKIDPEEAQKMHPNSTRYLIRALEIFYTTGKTKTEGFFQQAVQQPLLLL
;
A
#
# COMPACT_ATOMS: atom_id res chain seq x y z
N MET A 1 -16.73 15.38 -6.26
CA MET A 1 -17.95 14.85 -6.89
C MET A 1 -18.46 15.69 -8.04
N LEU A 2 -18.60 17.02 -7.91
CA LEU A 2 -18.96 17.89 -9.05
C LEU A 2 -18.05 17.65 -10.28
N LEU A 3 -16.73 17.62 -10.08
CA LEU A 3 -15.77 17.44 -11.16
C LEU A 3 -15.98 16.16 -11.97
N ALA A 4 -16.38 15.07 -11.31
CA ALA A 4 -16.36 13.73 -11.90
C ALA A 4 -17.52 13.48 -12.89
N LYS A 5 -18.67 14.13 -12.67
CA LYS A 5 -19.85 14.03 -13.57
C LYS A 5 -19.57 14.67 -14.92
N ASP A 6 -18.85 15.79 -14.92
CA ASP A 6 -18.65 16.60 -16.12
C ASP A 6 -17.53 16.06 -17.03
N ILE A 7 -16.64 15.19 -16.52
CA ILE A 7 -15.42 14.76 -17.22
C ILE A 7 -15.36 13.26 -17.58
N LYS A 8 -16.50 12.56 -17.66
CA LYS A 8 -16.58 11.12 -17.99
C LYS A 8 -15.54 10.29 -17.19
N SER A 9 -15.64 10.34 -15.87
CA SER A 9 -14.65 9.75 -14.98
C SER A 9 -15.24 8.72 -14.03
N GLU A 10 -14.37 7.88 -13.49
CA GLU A 10 -14.70 6.92 -12.43
C GLU A 10 -13.68 7.03 -11.30
N ILE A 11 -14.12 6.72 -10.08
CA ILE A 11 -13.36 7.00 -8.86
C ILE A 11 -12.78 5.70 -8.31
N ILE A 12 -11.50 5.72 -7.94
CA ILE A 12 -10.83 4.63 -7.20
C ILE A 12 -10.47 5.17 -5.82
N SER A 13 -11.01 4.54 -4.76
CA SER A 13 -10.72 4.98 -3.39
C SER A 13 -9.30 4.58 -2.96
N ALA A 14 -8.55 5.56 -2.46
CA ALA A 14 -7.28 5.40 -1.77
C ALA A 14 -7.44 5.57 -0.24
N ASP A 15 -8.43 4.88 0.35
CA ASP A 15 -8.69 4.90 1.79
C ASP A 15 -8.61 3.50 2.42
N SER A 16 -7.65 3.30 3.31
CA SER A 16 -7.39 2.04 4.03
C SER A 16 -8.49 1.61 5.01
N ARG A 17 -9.51 2.45 5.25
CA ARG A 17 -10.66 2.13 6.09
C ARG A 17 -11.94 1.89 5.28
N GLN A 18 -12.12 2.59 4.16
CA GLN A 18 -13.33 2.41 3.33
C GLN A 18 -13.35 1.09 2.54
N ILE A 19 -12.21 0.39 2.44
CA ILE A 19 -12.11 -0.96 1.87
C ILE A 19 -12.97 -2.00 2.62
N PHE A 20 -13.28 -1.79 3.90
CA PHE A 20 -14.00 -2.75 4.73
C PHE A 20 -15.51 -2.63 4.56
N LYS A 21 -16.18 -3.77 4.37
CA LYS A 21 -17.63 -3.88 4.36
C LYS A 21 -18.24 -3.48 5.70
N TYR A 22 -19.48 -3.00 5.67
CA TYR A 22 -20.32 -2.65 6.83
C TYR A 22 -19.84 -1.45 7.69
N MET A 23 -18.57 -1.10 7.64
CA MET A 23 -17.99 0.03 8.38
C MET A 23 -18.27 1.34 7.66
N ASN A 24 -19.51 1.86 7.72
CA ASN A 24 -19.93 3.01 6.91
C ASN A 24 -19.78 4.36 7.62
N ILE A 25 -20.32 4.48 8.85
CA ILE A 25 -20.38 5.77 9.57
C ILE A 25 -18.99 6.21 10.03
N GLY A 26 -18.26 5.34 10.73
CA GLY A 26 -16.94 5.68 11.28
C GLY A 26 -15.83 5.83 10.24
N THR A 27 -16.09 5.52 8.97
CA THR A 27 -15.12 5.66 7.86
C THR A 27 -15.52 6.75 6.86
N ASP A 28 -16.61 7.49 7.16
CA ASP A 28 -17.19 8.52 6.30
C ASP A 28 -17.37 8.05 4.85
N LYS A 29 -17.90 6.83 4.70
CA LYS A 29 -17.99 6.18 3.39
C LYS A 29 -19.01 6.88 2.51
N VAL A 30 -18.65 7.05 1.24
CA VAL A 30 -19.53 7.65 0.23
C VAL A 30 -20.90 6.91 0.20
N PRO A 31 -22.02 7.64 0.33
CA PRO A 31 -23.35 7.05 0.27
C PRO A 31 -23.60 6.27 -1.03
N LEU A 32 -24.36 5.17 -0.94
CA LEU A 32 -24.66 4.30 -2.09
C LEU A 32 -25.32 5.07 -3.24
N GLU A 33 -26.20 6.03 -2.94
CA GLU A 33 -26.88 6.80 -3.97
C GLU A 33 -25.91 7.55 -4.86
N ILE A 34 -24.83 8.10 -4.30
CA ILE A 34 -23.84 8.79 -5.13
C ILE A 34 -22.92 7.81 -5.85
N ARG A 35 -22.63 6.65 -5.25
CA ARG A 35 -21.87 5.57 -5.90
C ARG A 35 -22.61 4.95 -7.10
N LYS A 36 -23.94 5.02 -7.14
CA LYS A 36 -24.74 4.61 -8.31
C LYS A 36 -24.60 5.58 -9.48
N GLU A 37 -24.41 6.87 -9.20
CA GLU A 37 -24.26 7.90 -10.23
C GLU A 37 -22.84 7.92 -10.83
N ILE A 38 -21.83 7.70 -9.98
CA ILE A 38 -20.41 7.67 -10.39
C ILE A 38 -19.80 6.41 -9.80
N PRO A 39 -19.33 5.45 -10.62
CA PRO A 39 -18.70 4.24 -10.11
C PRO A 39 -17.54 4.55 -9.16
N HIS A 40 -17.54 3.90 -8.00
CA HIS A 40 -16.45 3.93 -7.02
C HIS A 40 -15.88 2.54 -6.82
N TYR A 41 -14.59 2.38 -7.05
CA TYR A 41 -13.84 1.14 -6.84
C TYR A 41 -13.10 1.16 -5.50
N GLN A 42 -12.65 -0.02 -5.05
CA GLN A 42 -11.87 -0.21 -3.82
C GLN A 42 -12.61 0.25 -2.53
N ILE A 43 -13.94 0.18 -2.53
CA ILE A 43 -14.82 0.40 -1.37
C ILE A 43 -15.63 -0.88 -1.13
N ASP A 44 -15.84 -1.28 0.13
CA ASP A 44 -16.61 -2.49 0.48
C ASP A 44 -16.07 -3.80 -0.15
N ILE A 45 -14.74 -3.92 -0.31
CA ILE A 45 -14.10 -5.02 -1.03
C ILE A 45 -13.75 -6.23 -0.15
N ILE A 46 -13.59 -6.03 1.16
CA ILE A 46 -13.21 -7.10 2.10
C ILE A 46 -14.01 -7.04 3.39
N ASP A 47 -14.10 -8.17 4.08
CA ASP A 47 -14.73 -8.25 5.41
C ASP A 47 -13.79 -7.71 6.51
N PRO A 48 -14.32 -7.17 7.64
CA PRO A 48 -13.51 -6.52 8.68
C PRO A 48 -12.43 -7.38 9.35
N ASP A 49 -12.57 -8.71 9.29
CA ASP A 49 -11.61 -9.68 9.83
C ASP A 49 -10.48 -10.04 8.84
N GLN A 50 -10.56 -9.54 7.61
CA GLN A 50 -9.58 -9.81 6.55
C GLN A 50 -8.47 -8.75 6.53
N THR A 51 -7.27 -9.17 6.16
CA THR A 51 -6.14 -8.25 5.96
C THR A 51 -6.07 -7.79 4.51
N TYR A 52 -5.87 -6.49 4.30
CA TYR A 52 -5.63 -5.91 2.98
C TYR A 52 -4.34 -5.09 2.96
N THR A 53 -3.48 -5.39 2.00
CA THR A 53 -2.14 -4.80 1.90
C THR A 53 -2.08 -3.72 0.81
N ALA A 54 -1.10 -2.82 0.93
CA ALA A 54 -0.83 -1.83 -0.13
C ALA A 54 -0.47 -2.48 -1.48
N GLY A 55 0.08 -3.70 -1.48
CA GLY A 55 0.36 -4.45 -2.71
C GLY A 55 -0.88 -4.97 -3.41
N GLN A 56 -1.82 -5.51 -2.63
CA GLN A 56 -3.13 -5.88 -3.16
C GLN A 56 -3.90 -4.66 -3.66
N TRP A 57 -3.85 -3.54 -2.92
CA TRP A 57 -4.43 -2.29 -3.37
C TRP A 57 -3.83 -1.84 -4.71
N LYS A 58 -2.50 -1.77 -4.83
CA LYS A 58 -1.80 -1.40 -6.07
C LYS A 58 -2.25 -2.28 -7.24
N GLN A 59 -2.20 -3.60 -7.07
CA GLN A 59 -2.54 -4.55 -8.13
C GLN A 59 -4.00 -4.40 -8.59
N ASN A 60 -4.94 -4.27 -7.66
CA ASN A 60 -6.35 -4.07 -7.99
C ASN A 60 -6.59 -2.70 -8.63
N THR A 61 -5.95 -1.65 -8.12
CA THR A 61 -6.03 -0.29 -8.68
C THR A 61 -5.51 -0.26 -10.12
N GLN A 62 -4.40 -0.94 -10.43
CA GLN A 62 -3.90 -1.04 -11.81
C GLN A 62 -4.92 -1.69 -12.76
N LYS A 63 -5.60 -2.76 -12.33
CA LYS A 63 -6.66 -3.40 -13.12
C LYS A 63 -7.84 -2.45 -13.37
N TYR A 64 -8.27 -1.71 -12.36
CA TYR A 64 -9.36 -0.74 -12.51
C TYR A 64 -8.97 0.42 -13.41
N ILE A 65 -7.74 0.93 -13.30
CA ILE A 65 -7.22 1.96 -14.21
C ILE A 65 -7.32 1.50 -15.67
N GLU A 66 -6.83 0.29 -15.97
CA GLU A 66 -6.88 -0.29 -17.31
C GLU A 66 -8.32 -0.46 -17.81
N GLN A 67 -9.22 -0.97 -16.96
CA GLN A 67 -10.63 -1.13 -17.27
C GLN A 67 -11.32 0.21 -17.60
N ILE A 68 -11.09 1.23 -16.78
CA ILE A 68 -11.69 2.57 -16.93
C ILE A 68 -11.20 3.21 -18.23
N GLN A 69 -9.91 3.14 -18.51
CA GLN A 69 -9.31 3.70 -19.72
C GLN A 69 -9.76 2.98 -20.99
N THR A 70 -9.88 1.65 -20.95
CA THR A 70 -10.43 0.87 -22.07
C THR A 70 -11.88 1.25 -22.38
N SER A 71 -12.58 1.80 -21.39
CA SER A 71 -13.93 2.35 -21.53
C SER A 71 -13.95 3.84 -21.93
N GLU A 72 -12.81 4.41 -22.35
CA GLU A 72 -12.62 5.82 -22.72
C GLU A 72 -12.99 6.82 -21.62
N LYS A 73 -12.77 6.43 -20.35
CA LYS A 73 -13.04 7.26 -19.17
C LYS A 73 -11.75 7.63 -18.43
N LEU A 74 -11.81 8.69 -17.63
CA LEU A 74 -10.68 9.13 -16.81
C LEU A 74 -10.71 8.43 -15.43
N PRO A 75 -9.69 7.65 -15.04
CA PRO A 75 -9.55 7.16 -13.68
C PRO A 75 -9.09 8.28 -12.74
N ILE A 76 -9.81 8.46 -11.64
CA ILE A 76 -9.48 9.44 -10.59
C ILE A 76 -9.26 8.70 -9.28
N ILE A 77 -8.07 8.85 -8.69
CA ILE A 77 -7.79 8.28 -7.37
C ILE A 77 -8.06 9.36 -6.33
N VAL A 78 -8.89 9.02 -5.33
CA VAL A 78 -9.30 9.93 -4.26
C VAL A 78 -9.11 9.27 -2.91
N GLY A 79 -8.46 9.92 -1.96
CA GLY A 79 -8.40 9.43 -0.57
C GLY A 79 -7.18 9.88 0.23
N GLY A 80 -7.18 9.59 1.53
CA GLY A 80 -6.14 10.07 2.46
C GLY A 80 -5.00 9.10 2.75
N THR A 81 -5.02 7.88 2.21
CA THR A 81 -3.97 6.89 2.52
C THR A 81 -2.75 7.10 1.64
N GLY A 82 -1.83 7.97 2.10
CA GLY A 82 -0.62 8.35 1.35
C GLY A 82 0.21 7.16 0.86
N LEU A 83 0.31 6.07 1.63
CA LEU A 83 1.02 4.86 1.19
C LEU A 83 0.40 4.25 -0.06
N TYR A 84 -0.93 4.22 -0.19
CA TYR A 84 -1.60 3.71 -1.38
C TYR A 84 -1.28 4.59 -2.58
N ILE A 85 -1.44 5.91 -2.45
CA ILE A 85 -1.12 6.87 -3.51
C ILE A 85 0.34 6.71 -3.95
N ASP A 86 1.26 6.63 -3.00
CA ASP A 86 2.69 6.43 -3.23
C ASP A 86 2.98 5.16 -4.04
N THR A 87 2.25 4.06 -3.81
CA THR A 87 2.47 2.79 -4.55
C THR A 87 2.26 2.92 -6.06
N ILE A 88 1.40 3.86 -6.48
CA ILE A 88 1.08 4.14 -7.88
C ILE A 88 1.91 5.33 -8.39
N TYR A 89 1.94 6.43 -7.65
CA TYR A 89 2.62 7.67 -8.05
C TYR A 89 4.14 7.50 -8.13
N LYS A 90 4.77 6.93 -7.09
CA LYS A 90 6.21 6.66 -7.08
C LYS A 90 6.54 5.35 -7.80
N ASN A 91 5.50 4.60 -8.19
CA ASN A 91 5.54 3.31 -8.86
C ASN A 91 6.70 2.39 -8.42
N PHE A 92 6.88 2.22 -7.11
CA PHE A 92 7.93 1.33 -6.61
C PHE A 92 7.47 -0.13 -6.62
N SER A 93 8.42 -1.04 -6.81
CA SER A 93 8.20 -2.47 -6.59
C SER A 93 7.95 -2.74 -5.10
N LEU A 94 6.88 -3.48 -4.82
CA LEU A 94 6.63 -3.99 -3.48
C LEU A 94 7.27 -5.38 -3.39
N PRO A 95 8.08 -5.66 -2.36
CA PRO A 95 8.71 -6.96 -2.22
C PRO A 95 7.63 -8.03 -2.03
N GLU A 96 7.73 -9.10 -2.81
CA GLU A 96 6.84 -10.27 -2.78
C GLU A 96 7.10 -11.16 -1.56
N SER A 97 7.29 -10.58 -0.39
CA SER A 97 7.40 -11.33 0.86
C SER A 97 6.11 -11.22 1.66
N ALA A 98 5.41 -12.35 1.78
CA ALA A 98 4.31 -12.48 2.72
C ALA A 98 4.83 -12.24 4.16
N PRO A 99 4.02 -11.64 5.05
CA PRO A 99 4.37 -11.54 6.46
C PRO A 99 4.65 -12.92 7.07
N ASN A 100 5.80 -13.08 7.70
CA ASN A 100 6.17 -14.30 8.42
C ASN A 100 6.13 -14.03 9.93
N ARG A 101 5.02 -14.39 10.57
CA ARG A 101 4.80 -14.12 12.01
C ARG A 101 5.86 -14.74 12.90
N GLU A 102 6.32 -15.95 12.57
CA GLU A 102 7.31 -16.67 13.36
C GLU A 102 8.67 -15.95 13.28
N LEU A 103 9.10 -15.57 12.08
CA LEU A 103 10.34 -14.81 11.89
C LEU A 103 10.27 -13.44 12.61
N ARG A 104 9.14 -12.74 12.55
CA ARG A 104 8.96 -11.47 13.27
C ARG A 104 9.14 -11.65 14.76
N LYS A 105 8.51 -12.68 15.34
CA LYS A 105 8.62 -12.99 16.76
C LYS A 105 10.08 -13.29 17.15
N GLN A 106 10.78 -14.09 16.36
CA GLN A 106 12.20 -14.38 16.60
C GLN A 106 13.08 -13.12 16.55
N LEU A 107 12.80 -12.21 15.61
CA LEU A 107 13.51 -10.93 15.51
C LEU A 107 13.20 -9.99 16.69
N GLU A 108 11.95 -9.95 17.15
CA GLU A 108 11.53 -9.21 18.34
C GLU A 108 12.22 -9.74 19.61
N GLU A 109 12.29 -11.07 19.77
CA GLU A 109 12.98 -11.71 20.89
C GLU A 109 14.48 -11.38 20.91
N LYS A 110 15.13 -11.37 19.74
CA LYS A 110 16.56 -10.98 19.63
C LYS A 110 16.79 -9.52 20.01
N GLU A 111 15.93 -8.60 19.56
CA GLU A 111 16.01 -7.19 19.95
C GLU A 111 15.79 -6.99 21.46
N ALA A 112 14.92 -7.80 22.08
CA ALA A 112 14.68 -7.76 23.51
C ALA A 112 15.87 -8.29 24.34
N GLN A 113 16.61 -9.27 23.79
CA GLN A 113 17.83 -9.81 24.43
C GLN A 113 19.04 -8.88 24.26
N GLU A 114 19.18 -8.26 23.09
CA GLU A 114 20.24 -7.31 22.79
C GLU A 114 19.66 -6.06 22.10
N ALA A 115 19.58 -4.96 22.85
CA ALA A 115 19.09 -3.71 22.31
C ALA A 115 19.95 -3.21 21.14
N GLY A 116 19.28 -2.84 20.04
CA GLY A 116 19.88 -2.41 18.79
C GLY A 116 20.36 -3.57 17.89
N TYR A 117 20.09 -4.82 18.24
CA TYR A 117 20.42 -5.99 17.42
C TYR A 117 19.91 -5.82 15.98
N LEU A 118 18.65 -5.43 15.82
CA LEU A 118 18.02 -5.32 14.49
C LEU A 118 18.70 -4.25 13.63
N TYR A 119 19.03 -3.11 14.22
CA TYR A 119 19.70 -2.03 13.49
C TYR A 119 21.12 -2.44 13.10
N LYS A 120 21.87 -3.09 14.00
CA LYS A 120 23.22 -3.62 13.70
C LYS A 120 23.17 -4.65 12.58
N GLU A 121 22.21 -5.56 12.63
CA GLU A 121 22.07 -6.62 11.64
C GLU A 121 21.66 -6.07 10.28
N LEU A 122 20.69 -5.15 10.25
CA LEU A 122 20.31 -4.47 9.01
C LEU A 122 21.47 -3.65 8.44
N SER A 123 22.26 -2.98 9.28
CA SER A 123 23.41 -2.19 8.83
C SER A 123 24.49 -3.03 8.13
N LYS A 124 24.57 -4.34 8.41
CA LYS A 124 25.49 -5.26 7.70
C LYS A 124 24.91 -5.73 6.38
N ILE A 125 23.59 -5.94 6.32
CA ILE A 125 22.89 -6.56 5.19
C ILE A 125 22.49 -5.51 4.14
N ASP A 126 21.89 -4.41 4.58
CA ASP A 126 21.35 -3.32 3.75
C ASP A 126 21.69 -1.96 4.41
N PRO A 127 22.96 -1.52 4.30
CA PRO A 127 23.42 -0.28 4.95
C PRO A 127 22.69 0.96 4.44
N GLU A 128 22.27 0.98 3.18
CA GLU A 128 21.54 2.10 2.59
C GLU A 128 20.15 2.24 3.23
N GLU A 129 19.43 1.14 3.40
CA GLU A 129 18.13 1.17 4.07
C GLU A 129 18.27 1.46 5.57
N ALA A 130 19.30 0.92 6.23
CA ALA A 130 19.55 1.18 7.64
C ALA A 130 19.74 2.68 7.91
N GLN A 131 20.48 3.40 7.05
CA GLN A 131 20.71 4.85 7.19
C GLN A 131 19.43 5.69 7.08
N LYS A 132 18.40 5.18 6.39
CA LYS A 132 17.09 5.87 6.26
C LYS A 132 16.20 5.66 7.49
N MET A 133 16.55 4.75 8.39
CA MET A 133 15.72 4.35 9.52
C MET A 133 16.31 4.79 10.86
N HIS A 134 15.43 5.16 11.80
CA HIS A 134 15.84 5.34 13.19
C HIS A 134 16.11 3.98 13.85
N PRO A 135 17.14 3.82 14.71
CA PRO A 135 17.44 2.55 15.38
C PRO A 135 16.29 1.95 16.19
N ASN A 136 15.40 2.79 16.71
CA ASN A 136 14.22 2.36 17.49
C ASN A 136 12.99 2.06 16.63
N SER A 137 13.10 2.12 15.29
CA SER A 137 12.01 1.82 14.37
C SER A 137 11.85 0.31 14.19
N THR A 138 11.67 -0.43 15.29
CA THR A 138 11.66 -1.90 15.37
C THR A 138 10.79 -2.54 14.31
N ARG A 139 9.56 -2.03 14.11
CA ARG A 139 8.63 -2.52 13.08
C ARG A 139 9.22 -2.43 11.66
N TYR A 140 9.91 -1.35 11.34
CA TYR A 140 10.49 -1.12 10.01
C TYR A 140 11.77 -1.94 9.80
N LEU A 141 12.61 -2.04 10.83
CA LEU A 141 13.81 -2.86 10.83
C LEU A 141 13.46 -4.35 10.65
N ILE A 142 12.48 -4.85 11.40
CA ILE A 142 11.96 -6.21 11.26
C ILE A 142 11.46 -6.44 9.83
N ARG A 143 10.71 -5.51 9.24
CA ARG A 143 10.22 -5.69 7.87
C ARG A 143 11.35 -5.75 6.86
N ALA A 144 12.38 -4.91 6.98
CA ALA A 144 13.53 -4.92 6.08
C ALA A 144 14.31 -6.25 6.18
N LEU A 145 14.57 -6.72 7.40
CA LEU A 145 15.21 -8.01 7.65
C LEU A 145 14.34 -9.19 7.19
N GLU A 146 13.02 -9.12 7.43
CA GLU A 146 12.05 -10.13 6.98
C GLU A 146 12.09 -10.27 5.45
N ILE A 147 12.14 -9.16 4.71
CA ILE A 147 12.27 -9.19 3.24
C ILE A 147 13.56 -9.93 2.84
N PHE A 148 14.69 -9.60 3.46
CA PHE A 148 15.97 -10.26 3.15
C PHE A 148 15.95 -11.74 3.47
N TYR A 149 15.57 -12.15 4.68
CA TYR A 149 15.58 -13.56 5.06
C TYR A 149 14.56 -14.42 4.30
N THR A 150 13.48 -13.82 3.77
CA THR A 150 12.48 -14.57 2.99
C THR A 150 12.81 -14.62 1.50
N THR A 151 13.41 -13.57 0.93
CA THR A 151 13.62 -13.45 -0.52
C THR A 151 15.07 -13.58 -0.96
N GLY A 152 16.02 -13.47 -0.04
CA GLY A 152 17.46 -13.36 -0.32
C GLY A 152 17.89 -12.01 -0.90
N LYS A 153 16.96 -11.07 -1.12
CA LYS A 153 17.22 -9.72 -1.64
C LYS A 153 16.99 -8.69 -0.56
N THR A 154 17.86 -7.69 -0.50
CA THR A 154 17.71 -6.57 0.43
C THR A 154 16.51 -5.71 0.06
N LYS A 155 16.08 -4.82 0.97
CA LYS A 155 14.95 -3.94 0.69
C LYS A 155 15.35 -2.93 -0.39
N THR A 156 16.56 -2.39 -0.32
CA THR A 156 17.11 -1.50 -1.35
C THR A 156 17.15 -2.18 -2.73
N GLU A 157 17.58 -3.44 -2.82
CA GLU A 157 17.56 -4.20 -4.09
C GLU A 157 16.16 -4.61 -4.54
N GLY A 158 15.20 -4.71 -3.62
CA GLY A 158 13.82 -5.07 -3.94
C GLY A 158 12.94 -3.88 -4.31
N PHE A 159 13.34 -2.66 -3.94
CA PHE A 159 12.61 -1.42 -4.15
C PHE A 159 13.30 -0.57 -5.22
N PHE A 160 12.78 -0.64 -6.45
CA PHE A 160 13.15 0.31 -7.49
C PHE A 160 11.91 1.08 -7.95
N GLN A 161 12.08 2.38 -8.18
CA GLN A 161 11.07 3.21 -8.82
C GLN A 161 11.00 2.85 -10.30
N GLN A 162 9.80 2.59 -10.79
CA GLN A 162 9.54 2.41 -12.20
C GLN A 162 8.96 3.70 -12.78
N ALA A 163 9.04 3.88 -14.09
CA ALA A 163 8.37 4.99 -14.76
C ALA A 163 6.87 4.95 -14.45
N VAL A 164 6.26 6.12 -14.21
CA VAL A 164 4.81 6.23 -14.09
C VAL A 164 4.20 5.83 -15.42
N GLN A 165 3.39 4.77 -15.42
CA GLN A 165 2.99 4.14 -16.67
C GLN A 165 1.90 4.92 -17.41
N GLN A 166 1.11 5.77 -16.75
CA GLN A 166 -0.11 6.34 -17.32
C GLN A 166 -0.52 7.68 -16.69
N PRO A 167 -1.26 8.54 -17.42
CA PRO A 167 -1.79 9.79 -16.87
C PRO A 167 -2.87 9.50 -15.82
N LEU A 168 -2.67 10.01 -14.60
CA LEU A 168 -3.57 9.83 -13.47
C LEU A 168 -3.89 11.18 -12.84
N LEU A 169 -5.16 11.39 -12.50
CA LEU A 169 -5.56 12.49 -11.64
C LEU A 169 -5.63 11.97 -10.20
N LEU A 170 -4.78 12.54 -9.33
CA LEU A 170 -4.73 12.24 -7.90
C LEU A 170 -5.32 13.44 -7.15
N LEU A 171 -6.37 13.21 -6.34
CA LEU A 171 -7.09 14.25 -5.58
C LEU A 171 -7.18 13.92 -4.08
#